data_AF-A0A561PP09-F1
#
_entry.id   AF-A0A561PP09-F1
#
_cell.length_a   1.000
_cell.length_b   1.000
_cell.length_c   1.000
_cell.angle_alpha   90.00
_cell.angle_beta   90.00
_cell.angle_gamma   90.00
#
_symmetry.space_group_name_H-M   'P 1'
#
loop_
_entity.id
_entity.type
_entity.pdbx_description
1 polymer ?
#
loop_
_entity_poly.entity_id
_entity_poly.type
_entity_poly.pdbx_seq_one_letter_code
_entity_poly.pdbx_strand_id
1 'polypeptide(L)'
;MSRGVHLFSAYQYVNKIRWRARINKSSTTDVPGLKGLTKDQFRDAIIKERKWELSNEGDAWFDLKRTNTFQHIQTVRGSSLSVPIGPYNQTWLIPAQEITNNNIQQNPQYH
;
A
#
# COMPACT_ATOMS: atom_id res chain seq x y z
N MET A 1 -29.92 -20.95 -10.01
CA MET A 1 -30.13 -20.03 -8.86
C MET A 1 -29.37 -18.75 -9.11
N SER A 2 -30.09 -17.64 -9.23
CA SER A 2 -29.56 -16.30 -9.53
C SER A 2 -28.62 -15.83 -8.42
N ARG A 3 -27.34 -15.60 -8.75
CA ARG A 3 -26.39 -14.82 -7.92
C ARG A 3 -26.41 -13.34 -8.32
N GLY A 4 -27.56 -12.82 -8.75
CA GLY A 4 -27.79 -11.39 -8.80
C GLY A 4 -28.04 -10.87 -7.38
N VAL A 5 -27.61 -9.65 -7.08
CA VAL A 5 -27.98 -8.82 -5.90
C VAL A 5 -26.95 -8.66 -4.77
N HIS A 6 -25.75 -9.27 -4.80
CA HIS A 6 -24.69 -8.96 -3.79
C HIS A 6 -23.34 -8.48 -4.34
N LEU A 7 -23.27 -7.93 -5.55
CA LEU A 7 -22.04 -7.36 -6.10
C LEU A 7 -22.27 -5.97 -6.69
N PHE A 8 -22.46 -5.04 -5.78
CA PHE A 8 -21.72 -3.78 -5.84
C PHE A 8 -20.21 -4.12 -6.00
N SER A 9 -19.76 -4.43 -7.22
CA SER A 9 -18.46 -5.07 -7.47
C SER A 9 -17.31 -4.20 -6.96
N ALA A 10 -16.25 -4.79 -6.38
CA ALA A 10 -15.09 -4.03 -5.88
C ALA A 10 -14.49 -3.08 -6.93
N TYR A 11 -14.63 -3.42 -8.22
CA TYR A 11 -14.26 -2.58 -9.35
C TYR A 11 -14.96 -1.22 -9.35
N GLN A 12 -16.20 -1.11 -8.89
CA GLN A 12 -16.92 0.16 -8.93
C GLN A 12 -16.22 1.24 -8.09
N TYR A 13 -15.62 0.86 -6.96
CA TYR A 13 -15.02 1.81 -6.02
C TYR A 13 -13.73 2.37 -6.61
N VAL A 14 -12.84 1.49 -7.07
CA VAL A 14 -11.60 1.90 -7.71
C VAL A 14 -11.86 2.60 -9.04
N ASN A 15 -12.85 2.17 -9.83
CA ASN A 15 -13.14 2.79 -11.11
C ASN A 15 -13.77 4.18 -10.97
N LYS A 16 -14.45 4.50 -9.86
CA LYS A 16 -14.86 5.87 -9.54
C LYS A 16 -13.65 6.79 -9.35
N ILE A 17 -12.64 6.33 -8.61
CA ILE A 17 -11.38 7.05 -8.39
C ILE A 17 -10.67 7.26 -9.73
N ARG A 18 -10.47 6.19 -10.50
CA ARG A 18 -9.82 6.20 -11.81
C ARG A 18 -10.52 7.12 -12.80
N TRP A 19 -11.86 7.09 -12.84
CA TRP A 19 -12.65 8.00 -13.69
C TRP A 19 -12.46 9.46 -13.26
N ARG A 20 -12.45 9.75 -11.94
CA ARG A 20 -12.19 11.11 -11.43
C ARG A 20 -10.77 11.58 -11.76
N ALA A 21 -9.78 10.69 -11.78
CA ALA A 21 -8.40 11.01 -12.14
C ALA A 21 -8.19 11.33 -13.64
N ARG A 22 -9.13 10.98 -14.53
CA ARG A 22 -9.03 11.31 -15.96
C ARG A 22 -8.99 12.82 -16.19
N ILE A 23 -8.07 13.26 -17.06
CA ILE A 23 -8.06 14.64 -17.57
C ILE A 23 -9.25 14.85 -18.51
N ASN A 24 -9.40 13.98 -19.53
CA ASN A 24 -10.55 13.97 -20.42
C ASN A 24 -11.55 12.88 -20.00
N LYS A 25 -12.74 13.26 -19.53
CA LYS A 25 -13.78 12.30 -19.10
C LYS A 25 -14.34 11.44 -20.23
N SER A 26 -14.25 11.93 -21.47
CA SER A 26 -14.71 11.22 -22.67
C SER A 26 -13.65 10.27 -23.23
N SER A 27 -12.38 10.40 -22.82
CA SER A 27 -11.35 9.44 -23.19
C SER A 27 -11.52 8.14 -22.41
N THR A 28 -11.63 7.03 -23.13
CA THR A 28 -11.73 5.67 -22.55
C THR A 28 -10.37 5.01 -22.35
N THR A 29 -9.32 5.58 -22.96
CA THR A 29 -7.93 5.13 -22.85
C THR A 29 -7.17 5.83 -21.73
N ASP A 30 -7.58 7.04 -21.34
CA ASP A 30 -7.00 7.77 -20.21
C ASP A 30 -7.46 7.11 -18.90
N VAL A 31 -6.53 6.66 -18.07
CA VAL A 31 -6.79 6.01 -16.78
C VAL A 31 -7.96 5.00 -16.90
N PRO A 32 -7.78 3.90 -17.68
CA PRO A 32 -8.88 3.01 -18.04
C PRO A 32 -9.40 2.28 -16.80
N GLY A 33 -10.71 2.03 -16.74
CA GLY A 33 -11.30 1.26 -15.65
C GLY A 33 -10.73 -0.17 -15.60
N LEU A 34 -10.48 -0.68 -14.40
CA LEU A 34 -10.04 -2.05 -14.19
C LEU A 34 -11.22 -3.01 -14.40
N LYS A 35 -10.93 -4.20 -14.95
CA LYS A 35 -11.88 -5.31 -15.16
C LYS A 35 -11.14 -6.62 -15.36
N GLY A 36 -11.78 -7.76 -15.06
CA GLY A 36 -11.31 -9.10 -15.45
C GLY A 36 -9.98 -9.57 -14.83
N LEU A 37 -9.54 -8.94 -13.73
CA LEU A 37 -8.31 -9.30 -13.02
C LEU A 37 -8.57 -10.48 -12.09
N THR A 38 -7.55 -11.32 -11.88
CA THR A 38 -7.55 -12.27 -10.76
C THR A 38 -7.56 -11.52 -9.42
N LYS A 39 -7.83 -12.23 -8.33
CA LYS A 39 -7.85 -11.65 -6.98
C LYS A 39 -6.53 -10.94 -6.63
N ASP A 40 -5.40 -11.54 -6.96
CA ASP A 40 -4.09 -10.99 -6.61
C ASP A 40 -3.70 -9.84 -7.53
N GLN A 41 -3.95 -9.96 -8.83
CA GLN A 41 -3.81 -8.82 -9.77
C GLN A 41 -4.68 -7.63 -9.35
N PHE A 42 -5.89 -7.88 -8.86
CA PHE A 42 -6.75 -6.81 -8.36
C PHE A 42 -6.17 -6.16 -7.10
N ARG A 43 -5.63 -6.94 -6.15
CA ARG A 43 -4.98 -6.39 -4.96
C ARG A 43 -3.77 -5.52 -5.31
N ASP A 44 -2.93 -5.97 -6.22
CA ASP A 44 -1.78 -5.20 -6.70
C ASP A 44 -2.22 -3.90 -7.37
N ALA A 45 -3.28 -3.95 -8.18
CA ALA A 45 -3.87 -2.77 -8.80
C ALA A 45 -4.43 -1.78 -7.76
N ILE A 46 -5.04 -2.27 -6.67
CA ILE A 46 -5.52 -1.41 -5.57
C ILE A 46 -4.36 -0.72 -4.85
N ILE A 47 -3.27 -1.44 -4.52
CA ILE A 47 -2.09 -0.85 -3.88
C ILE A 47 -1.47 0.22 -4.80
N LYS A 48 -1.39 -0.07 -6.11
CA LYS A 48 -0.92 0.89 -7.10
C LYS A 48 -1.83 2.13 -7.17
N GLU A 49 -3.15 1.96 -7.17
CA GLU A 49 -4.09 3.09 -7.18
C GLU A 49 -3.94 3.96 -5.92
N ARG A 50 -3.83 3.35 -4.73
CA ARG A 50 -3.62 4.08 -3.48
C ARG A 50 -2.33 4.91 -3.51
N LYS A 51 -1.25 4.37 -4.08
CA LYS A 51 0.00 5.11 -4.26
C LYS A 51 -0.17 6.37 -5.13
N TRP A 52 -0.95 6.28 -6.21
CA TRP A 52 -1.21 7.42 -7.09
C TRP A 52 -2.15 8.44 -6.46
N GLU A 53 -3.23 7.97 -5.85
CA GLU A 53 -4.28 8.82 -5.30
C GLU A 53 -3.82 9.55 -4.03
N LEU A 54 -3.12 8.86 -3.12
CA LEU A 54 -2.78 9.35 -1.77
C LEU A 54 -1.32 9.76 -1.66
N SER A 55 -0.74 10.20 -2.78
CA SER A 55 0.66 10.60 -2.83
C SER A 55 0.90 11.79 -1.91
N ASN A 56 1.89 11.67 -1.02
CA ASN A 56 2.24 12.66 0.01
C ASN A 56 1.18 12.87 1.11
N GLU A 57 0.24 11.92 1.30
CA GLU A 57 -0.80 12.00 2.35
C GLU A 57 -0.52 11.12 3.57
N GLY A 58 0.63 10.43 3.61
CA GLY A 58 1.07 9.62 4.76
C GLY A 58 0.62 8.14 4.72
N ASP A 59 -0.19 7.73 3.74
CA ASP A 59 -0.70 6.36 3.63
C ASP A 59 0.34 5.31 3.25
N ALA A 60 1.41 5.70 2.55
CA ALA A 60 2.36 4.76 1.96
C ALA A 60 2.99 3.82 3.00
N TRP A 61 3.33 4.34 4.17
CA TRP A 61 3.91 3.52 5.25
C TRP A 61 2.93 2.46 5.75
N PHE A 62 1.65 2.82 5.94
CA PHE A 62 0.63 1.88 6.40
C PHE A 62 0.34 0.79 5.37
N ASP A 63 0.35 1.13 4.08
CA ASP A 63 0.16 0.15 3.00
C ASP A 63 1.30 -0.87 2.94
N LEU A 64 2.55 -0.41 3.03
CA LEU A 64 3.71 -1.30 3.06
C LEU A 64 3.73 -2.16 4.33
N LYS A 65 3.37 -1.58 5.48
CA LYS A 65 3.28 -2.31 6.75
C LYS A 65 2.23 -3.41 6.69
N ARG A 66 0.98 -3.08 6.35
CA ARG A 66 -0.11 -4.09 6.38
C ARG A 66 0.06 -5.20 5.34
N THR A 67 0.88 -4.98 4.32
CA THR A 67 1.22 -5.98 3.30
C THR A 67 2.57 -6.67 3.54
N ASN A 68 3.33 -6.23 4.55
CA ASN A 68 4.68 -6.71 4.84
C ASN A 68 5.63 -6.61 3.62
N THR A 69 5.62 -5.45 2.95
CA THR A 69 6.37 -5.23 1.69
C THR A 69 7.41 -4.11 1.77
N PHE A 70 7.88 -3.73 2.97
CA PHE A 70 8.91 -2.68 3.12
C PHE A 70 10.20 -2.96 2.34
N GLN A 71 10.58 -4.24 2.16
CA GLN A 71 11.76 -4.60 1.38
C GLN A 71 11.66 -4.11 -0.07
N HIS A 72 10.46 -3.88 -0.61
CA HIS A 72 10.28 -3.32 -1.94
C HIS A 72 10.93 -1.94 -2.08
N ILE A 73 10.94 -1.11 -1.03
CA ILE A 73 11.63 0.19 -1.09
C ILE A 73 13.13 -0.05 -1.29
N GLN A 74 13.72 -1.00 -0.56
CA GLN A 74 15.14 -1.32 -0.70
C GLN A 74 15.46 -1.84 -2.10
N THR A 75 14.59 -2.68 -2.68
CA THR A 75 14.75 -3.17 -4.06
C THR A 75 14.71 -2.03 -5.09
N VAL A 76 13.78 -1.09 -4.94
CA VAL A 76 13.57 0.00 -5.92
C VAL A 76 14.61 1.11 -5.76
N ARG A 77 14.97 1.46 -4.52
CA ARG A 77 15.83 2.62 -4.24
C ARG A 77 17.30 2.24 -4.07
N GLY A 78 17.62 1.00 -3.68
CA GLY A 78 18.98 0.50 -3.60
C GLY A 78 19.94 1.44 -2.85
N SER A 79 21.03 1.80 -3.52
CA SER A 79 22.09 2.69 -3.00
C SER A 79 21.70 4.17 -2.90
N SER A 80 20.52 4.58 -3.39
CA SER A 80 20.02 5.95 -3.16
C SER A 80 19.49 6.19 -1.74
N LEU A 81 19.41 5.13 -0.93
CA LEU A 81 19.07 5.21 0.48
C LEU A 81 20.35 5.45 1.29
N SER A 82 20.34 6.49 2.13
CA SER A 82 21.39 6.69 3.15
C SER A 82 21.31 5.66 4.28
N VAL A 83 20.10 5.13 4.54
CA VAL A 83 19.84 4.10 5.53
C VAL A 83 19.09 2.95 4.85
N PRO A 84 19.66 1.73 4.85
CA PRO A 84 19.00 0.57 4.25
C PRO A 84 17.64 0.28 4.90
N ILE A 85 16.66 -0.11 4.11
CA ILE A 85 15.35 -0.55 4.60
C ILE A 85 15.29 -2.08 4.60
N GLY A 86 14.75 -2.66 5.68
CA GLY A 86 14.63 -4.10 5.87
C GLY A 86 13.42 -4.50 6.72
N PRO A 87 13.34 -5.79 7.12
CA PRO A 87 12.25 -6.30 7.95
C PRO A 87 12.04 -5.52 9.26
N TYR A 88 13.09 -4.96 9.84
CA TYR A 88 13.02 -4.19 11.09
C TYR A 88 12.16 -2.92 10.98
N ASN A 89 12.04 -2.33 9.79
CA ASN A 89 11.21 -1.14 9.55
C ASN A 89 9.68 -1.41 9.59
N GLN A 90 9.27 -2.66 9.79
CA GLN A 90 7.89 -3.06 10.02
C GLN A 90 7.34 -2.50 11.36
N THR A 91 8.25 -2.25 12.31
CA THR A 91 7.97 -1.67 13.62
C THR A 91 8.81 -0.43 13.84
N TRP A 92 8.41 0.40 14.79
CA TRP A 92 9.28 1.48 15.29
C TRP A 92 10.18 0.94 16.40
N LEU A 93 11.36 1.53 16.55
CA LEU A 93 12.25 1.25 17.67
C LEU A 93 11.57 1.69 18.98
N ILE A 94 11.59 0.85 20.01
CA ILE A 94 11.18 1.27 21.36
C ILE A 94 12.32 2.13 21.94
N PRO A 95 12.07 3.36 22.41
CA PRO A 95 13.10 4.20 23.00
C PRO A 95 13.83 3.52 24.17
N ALA A 96 15.14 3.68 24.26
CA ALA A 96 15.96 2.99 25.27
C ALA A 96 15.55 3.34 26.71
N GLN A 97 15.11 4.57 26.96
CA GLN A 97 14.58 4.97 28.27
C GLN A 97 13.33 4.19 28.66
N GLU A 98 12.44 3.91 27.71
CA GLU A 98 11.22 3.13 27.96
C GLU A 98 11.56 1.67 28.30
N ILE A 99 12.57 1.11 27.63
CA ILE A 99 13.09 -0.24 27.93
C ILE A 99 13.61 -0.31 29.37
N THR A 100 14.48 0.62 29.75
CA THR A 100 15.09 0.64 31.08
C THR A 100 14.07 0.92 32.18
N ASN A 101 13.19 1.91 31.99
CA ASN A 101 12.24 2.34 33.02
C ASN A 101 11.14 1.30 33.28
N ASN A 102 10.73 0.55 32.24
CA ASN A 102 9.61 -0.40 32.34
C ASN A 102 10.05 -1.87 32.32
N ASN A 103 11.35 -2.15 32.19
CA ASN A 103 11.91 -3.50 32.09
C ASN A 103 11.24 -4.35 30.98
N ILE A 104 11.05 -3.73 29.80
CA ILE A 104 10.45 -4.39 28.62
C ILE A 104 11.52 -4.75 27.59
N GLN A 105 11.26 -5.80 26.80
CA GLN A 105 12.16 -6.19 25.71
C GLN A 105 11.99 -5.29 24.47
N GLN A 106 13.07 -5.12 23.70
CA GLN A 106 13.03 -4.50 22.39
C GLN A 106 12.25 -5.36 21.38
N ASN A 107 11.72 -4.74 20.33
CA ASN A 107 11.14 -5.42 19.19
C ASN A 107 12.15 -6.41 18.56
N PRO A 108 11.74 -7.66 18.20
CA PRO A 108 12.68 -8.74 17.86
C PRO A 108 13.63 -8.51 16.67
N GLN A 109 13.36 -7.52 15.83
CA GLN A 109 14.18 -7.20 14.64
C GLN A 109 15.18 -6.07 14.90
N TYR A 110 15.14 -5.47 16.08
CA TYR A 110 16.11 -4.48 16.53
C TYR A 110 17.05 -5.17 17.52
N HIS A 111 18.33 -5.26 17.15
CA HIS A 111 19.41 -5.87 17.93
C HIS A 111 20.41 -4.82 18.38
#